data_AF-B4HC49-F1
#
_entry.id   AF-B4HC49-F1
#
_cell.length_a   1.000
_cell.length_b   1.000
_cell.length_c   1.000
_cell.angle_alpha   90.00
_cell.angle_beta   90.00
_cell.angle_gamma   90.00
#
_symmetry.space_group_name_H-M   'P 1'
#
loop_
_entity.id
_entity.type
_entity.pdbx_description
1 polymer ?
#
loop_
_entity_poly.entity_id
_entity_poly.type
_entity_poly.pdbx_seq_one_letter_code
_entity_poly.pdbx_strand_id
1 'polypeptide(L)'
;MNEAEKRLLALLTEKLSSMAGEIHNLTKRVQFLEEKLGETQHLTQKVDNMVAQFKQKRDEQANANIPSSLRIHGVPYVEGEKLKHIFNNLCLSLNHTPAPAIKEIYRMNLNKNLRHSIVDPIIMVKLELVRPF
;
A
#
# COMPACT_ATOMS: atom_id res chain seq x y z
N MET A 1 -36.66 -40.27 59.17
CA MET A 1 -35.84 -39.08 58.89
C MET A 1 -36.21 -38.01 59.89
N ASN A 2 -35.25 -37.57 60.72
CA ASN A 2 -35.51 -36.54 61.72
C ASN A 2 -35.49 -35.14 61.09
N GLU A 3 -35.98 -34.14 61.82
CA GLU A 3 -36.10 -32.77 61.33
C GLU A 3 -34.74 -32.12 60.98
N ALA A 4 -33.67 -32.48 61.68
CA ALA A 4 -32.33 -31.98 61.40
C ALA A 4 -31.78 -32.52 60.07
N GLU A 5 -32.03 -33.79 59.77
CA GLU A 5 -31.66 -34.42 58.49
C GLU A 5 -32.38 -33.77 57.30
N LYS A 6 -33.67 -33.43 57.46
CA LYS A 6 -34.43 -32.73 56.41
C LYS A 6 -33.87 -31.33 56.13
N ARG A 7 -33.52 -30.57 57.18
CA ARG A 7 -32.92 -29.24 57.05
C ARG A 7 -31.54 -29.30 56.40
N LEU A 8 -30.72 -30.28 56.79
CA LEU A 8 -29.40 -30.48 56.19
C LEU A 8 -29.52 -30.84 54.71
N LEU A 9 -30.44 -31.74 54.35
CA LEU A 9 -30.70 -32.11 52.97
C LEU A 9 -31.13 -30.89 52.13
N ALA A 10 -32.02 -30.04 52.66
CA ALA A 10 -32.46 -28.82 51.98
C ALA A 10 -31.30 -27.85 51.71
N LEU A 11 -30.46 -27.59 52.72
CA LEU A 11 -29.28 -26.73 52.58
C LEU A 11 -28.28 -27.28 51.56
N LEU A 12 -28.02 -28.59 51.58
CA LEU A 12 -27.15 -29.24 50.61
C LEU A 12 -27.71 -29.16 49.19
N THR A 13 -29.03 -29.34 49.03
CA THR A 13 -29.71 -29.26 47.74
C THR A 13 -29.65 -27.84 47.17
N GLU A 14 -29.91 -26.84 48.01
CA GLU A 14 -29.82 -25.43 47.61
C GLU A 14 -28.39 -25.07 47.19
N LYS A 15 -27.40 -25.48 47.99
CA LYS A 15 -25.98 -25.22 47.68
C LYS A 15 -25.52 -25.92 46.40
N LEU A 16 -25.94 -27.18 46.19
CA LEU A 16 -25.68 -27.91 44.95
C LEU A 16 -26.31 -27.22 43.74
N SER A 17 -27.55 -26.73 43.88
CA SER A 17 -28.24 -25.99 42.81
C SER A 17 -27.51 -24.69 42.47
N SER A 18 -27.08 -23.93 43.48
CA SER A 18 -26.29 -22.70 43.29
C SER A 18 -24.97 -22.99 42.56
N MET A 19 -24.22 -23.99 43.03
CA MET A 19 -22.95 -24.40 42.41
C MET A 19 -23.15 -24.87 40.96
N ALA A 20 -24.22 -25.61 40.68
CA ALA A 20 -24.54 -26.03 39.32
C ALA A 20 -24.83 -24.81 38.41
N GLY A 21 -25.53 -23.80 38.92
CA GLY A 21 -25.76 -22.54 38.21
C GLY A 21 -24.48 -21.76 37.92
N GLU A 22 -23.57 -21.67 38.90
CA GLU A 22 -22.26 -21.04 38.74
C GLU A 22 -21.39 -21.77 37.70
N ILE A 23 -21.33 -23.10 37.75
CA ILE A 23 -20.61 -23.92 36.78
C ILE A 23 -21.17 -23.74 35.37
N HIS A 24 -22.50 -23.68 35.22
CA HIS A 24 -23.14 -23.44 33.93
C HIS A 24 -22.77 -22.07 33.36
N ASN A 25 -22.78 -21.03 34.19
CA ASN A 25 -22.38 -19.69 33.78
C ASN A 25 -20.89 -19.62 33.39
N LEU A 26 -20.02 -20.25 34.17
CA LEU A 26 -18.59 -20.35 33.85
C LEU A 26 -18.35 -21.09 32.54
N THR A 27 -19.05 -22.20 32.31
CA THR A 27 -18.97 -22.96 31.05
C THR A 27 -19.31 -22.09 29.85
N LYS A 28 -20.41 -21.31 29.93
CA LYS A 28 -20.78 -20.38 28.85
C LYS A 28 -19.73 -19.30 28.59
N ARG A 29 -19.15 -18.75 29.67
CA ARG A 29 -18.08 -17.74 29.55
C ARG A 29 -16.82 -18.31 28.93
N VAL A 30 -16.44 -19.54 29.27
CA VAL A 30 -15.30 -20.24 28.66
C VAL A 30 -15.55 -20.45 27.17
N GLN A 31 -16.71 -20.98 26.79
CA GLN A 31 -17.08 -21.17 25.38
C GLN A 31 -17.02 -19.86 24.58
N PHE A 32 -17.53 -18.77 25.14
CA PHE A 32 -17.45 -17.45 24.50
C PHE A 32 -16.00 -16.96 24.33
N LEU A 33 -15.14 -17.19 25.33
CA LEU A 33 -13.73 -16.80 25.26
C LEU A 33 -12.96 -17.65 24.23
N GLU A 34 -13.28 -18.93 24.11
CA GLU A 34 -12.69 -19.83 23.10
C GLU A 34 -13.05 -19.37 21.67
N GLU A 35 -14.32 -18.99 21.43
CA GLU A 35 -14.75 -18.44 20.15
C GLU A 35 -13.99 -17.13 19.82
N LYS A 36 -13.88 -16.22 20.79
CA LYS A 36 -13.14 -14.96 20.61
C LYS A 36 -11.65 -15.16 20.41
N LEU A 37 -11.07 -16.18 21.02
CA LEU A 37 -9.68 -16.55 20.78
C LEU A 37 -9.48 -17.01 19.33
N GLY A 38 -10.39 -17.83 18.80
CA GLY A 38 -10.37 -18.26 17.40
C GLY A 38 -10.49 -17.10 16.41
N GLU A 39 -11.43 -16.17 16.65
CA GLU A 39 -11.57 -14.95 15.84
C GLU A 39 -10.27 -14.13 15.85
N THR A 40 -9.65 -13.97 17.01
CA THR A 40 -8.42 -13.19 17.17
C THR A 40 -7.25 -13.84 16.43
N GLN A 41 -7.08 -15.16 16.56
CA GLN A 41 -6.03 -15.90 15.85
C GLN A 41 -6.17 -15.77 14.32
N HIS A 42 -7.40 -15.87 13.81
CA HIS A 42 -7.67 -15.66 12.39
C HIS A 42 -7.32 -14.23 11.95
N LEU A 43 -7.67 -13.22 12.76
CA LEU A 43 -7.34 -11.82 12.46
C LEU A 43 -5.82 -11.59 12.45
N THR A 44 -5.09 -12.15 13.41
CA THR A 44 -3.62 -12.10 13.46
C THR A 44 -3.02 -12.66 12.17
N GLN A 45 -3.46 -13.85 11.74
CA GLN A 45 -2.97 -14.46 10.51
C GLN A 45 -3.25 -13.59 9.27
N LYS A 46 -4.42 -12.94 9.21
CA LYS A 46 -4.76 -12.02 8.12
C LYS A 46 -3.84 -10.80 8.09
N VAL A 47 -3.54 -10.23 9.26
CA VAL A 47 -2.61 -9.09 9.39
C VAL A 47 -1.20 -9.50 8.96
N ASP A 48 -0.70 -10.66 9.40
CA ASP A 48 0.62 -11.15 9.02
C ASP A 48 0.74 -11.35 7.50
N ASN A 49 -0.30 -11.92 6.87
CA ASN A 49 -0.37 -12.06 5.42
C ASN A 49 -0.35 -10.71 4.70
N MET A 50 -1.09 -9.71 5.20
CA MET A 50 -1.07 -8.35 4.64
C MET A 50 0.31 -7.71 4.78
N VAL A 51 0.97 -7.86 5.92
CA VAL A 51 2.33 -7.35 6.15
C VAL A 51 3.31 -7.99 5.16
N ALA A 52 3.22 -9.30 4.93
CA ALA A 52 4.06 -9.99 3.96
C ALA A 52 3.83 -9.45 2.53
N GLN A 53 2.57 -9.29 2.12
CA GLN A 53 2.24 -8.73 0.80
C GLN A 53 2.73 -7.29 0.64
N PHE A 54 2.61 -6.45 1.66
CA PHE A 54 3.09 -5.07 1.60
C PHE A 54 4.61 -4.99 1.57
N LYS A 55 5.30 -5.84 2.33
CA LYS A 55 6.77 -5.96 2.23
C LYS A 55 7.19 -6.35 0.82
N GLN A 56 6.56 -7.37 0.24
CA GLN A 56 6.84 -7.79 -1.12
C GLN A 56 6.60 -6.65 -2.13
N LYS A 57 5.45 -5.98 -2.08
CA LYS A 57 5.14 -4.85 -3.00
C LYS A 57 6.12 -3.69 -2.83
N ARG A 58 6.52 -3.38 -1.60
CA ARG A 58 7.53 -2.35 -1.32
C ARG A 58 8.86 -2.74 -1.94
N ASP A 59 9.29 -3.99 -1.77
CA ASP A 59 10.56 -4.46 -2.31
C ASP A 59 10.51 -4.50 -3.85
N GLU A 60 9.38 -4.90 -4.45
CA GLU A 60 9.14 -4.80 -5.89
C GLU A 60 9.22 -3.36 -6.38
N GLN A 61 8.62 -2.41 -5.66
CA GLN A 61 8.63 -0.99 -6.04
C GLN A 61 10.01 -0.34 -5.84
N ALA A 62 10.72 -0.69 -4.77
CA ALA A 62 12.09 -0.22 -4.53
C ALA A 62 13.05 -0.72 -5.62
N ASN A 63 12.83 -1.95 -6.11
CA ASN A 63 13.60 -2.53 -7.20
C ASN A 63 13.00 -2.22 -8.59
N ALA A 64 11.84 -1.54 -8.66
CA ALA A 64 11.22 -1.21 -9.91
C ALA A 64 12.01 -0.09 -10.58
N ASN A 65 12.42 -0.37 -11.80
CA ASN A 65 12.95 0.62 -12.72
C ASN A 65 11.88 1.67 -13.00
N ILE A 66 11.92 2.83 -12.34
CA ILE A 66 10.94 3.90 -12.55
C ILE A 66 11.19 4.54 -13.94
N PRO A 67 10.29 4.35 -14.92
CA PRO A 67 10.42 5.04 -16.20
C PRO A 67 10.16 6.53 -15.97
N SER A 68 11.24 7.31 -15.90
CA SER A 68 11.15 8.75 -15.73
C SER A 68 11.02 9.39 -17.10
N SER A 69 9.80 9.82 -17.44
CA SER A 69 9.54 10.59 -18.66
C SER A 69 9.13 12.02 -18.32
N LEU A 70 9.75 12.99 -18.99
CA LEU A 70 9.51 14.41 -18.84
C LEU A 70 8.83 14.97 -20.09
N ARG A 71 7.94 15.93 -19.88
CA ARG A 71 7.31 16.75 -20.93
C ARG A 71 7.80 18.18 -20.78
N ILE A 72 8.40 18.73 -21.84
CA ILE A 72 8.87 20.11 -21.87
C ILE A 72 7.99 20.88 -22.84
N HIS A 73 7.36 21.92 -22.31
CA HIS A 73 6.45 22.82 -23.03
C HIS A 73 7.14 24.18 -23.27
N GLY A 74 6.67 24.93 -24.27
CA GLY A 74 7.13 26.30 -24.53
C GLY A 74 8.53 26.40 -25.12
N VAL A 75 9.01 25.32 -25.77
CA VAL A 75 10.25 25.35 -26.56
C VAL A 75 9.87 25.46 -28.04
N PRO A 76 10.12 26.62 -28.69
CA PRO A 76 9.80 26.81 -30.09
C PRO A 76 10.47 25.75 -30.98
N TYR A 77 9.79 25.35 -32.05
CA TYR A 77 10.37 24.42 -33.04
C TYR A 77 11.39 25.14 -33.93
N VAL A 78 12.54 24.50 -34.14
CA VAL A 78 13.56 24.95 -35.08
C VAL A 78 14.03 23.76 -35.92
N GLU A 79 14.05 23.92 -37.23
CA GLU A 79 14.53 22.87 -38.14
C GLU A 79 16.01 22.54 -37.86
N GLY A 80 16.33 21.24 -37.81
CA GLY A 80 17.70 20.77 -37.52
C GLY A 80 18.14 20.91 -36.05
N GLU A 81 17.21 21.16 -35.14
CA GLU A 81 17.53 21.31 -33.71
C GLU A 81 18.14 20.04 -33.07
N LYS A 82 19.03 20.26 -32.12
CA LYS A 82 19.63 19.19 -31.31
C LYS A 82 18.93 19.10 -29.97
N LEU A 83 17.81 18.37 -29.90
CA LEU A 83 16.98 18.25 -28.69
C LEU A 83 17.77 17.87 -27.43
N LYS A 84 18.74 16.95 -27.54
CA LYS A 84 19.62 16.55 -26.42
C LYS A 84 20.42 17.73 -25.88
N HIS A 85 20.89 18.62 -26.75
CA HIS A 85 21.61 19.82 -26.34
C HIS A 85 20.69 20.82 -25.62
N ILE A 86 19.47 21.02 -26.13
CA ILE A 86 18.45 21.85 -25.48
C ILE A 86 18.15 21.35 -24.07
N PHE A 87 17.91 20.04 -23.92
CA PHE A 87 17.68 19.43 -22.61
C PHE A 87 18.88 19.59 -21.67
N ASN A 88 20.09 19.31 -22.15
CA ASN A 88 21.29 19.45 -21.33
C ASN A 88 21.48 20.90 -20.85
N ASN A 89 21.25 21.89 -21.73
CA ASN A 89 21.32 23.30 -21.36
C ASN A 89 20.24 23.67 -20.32
N LEU A 90 19.03 23.12 -20.43
CA LEU A 90 17.99 23.29 -19.40
C LEU A 90 18.45 22.72 -18.05
N CYS A 91 19.05 21.54 -18.03
CA CYS A 91 19.62 20.96 -16.80
C CYS A 91 20.74 21.84 -16.22
N LEU A 92 21.64 22.37 -17.06
CA LEU A 92 22.69 23.30 -16.64
C LEU A 92 22.10 24.56 -15.99
N SER A 93 21.09 25.17 -16.60
CA SER A 93 20.41 26.36 -16.06
C SER A 93 19.71 26.11 -14.72
N LEU A 94 19.30 24.86 -14.46
CA LEU A 94 18.73 24.42 -13.19
C LEU A 94 19.79 23.97 -12.17
N ASN A 95 21.07 24.22 -12.43
CA ASN A 95 22.21 23.77 -11.63
C ASN A 95 22.28 22.24 -11.46
N HIS A 96 21.72 21.48 -12.41
CA HIS A 96 21.73 20.03 -12.38
C HIS A 96 22.86 19.49 -13.27
N THR A 97 24.04 19.29 -12.66
CA THR A 97 25.24 18.75 -13.30
C THR A 97 25.74 17.49 -12.57
N PRO A 98 26.06 16.41 -13.31
CA PRO A 98 25.87 16.22 -14.75
C PRO A 98 24.38 16.09 -15.13
N ALA A 99 24.06 16.36 -16.40
CA ALA A 99 22.70 16.17 -16.90
C ALA A 99 22.28 14.68 -16.85
N PRO A 100 21.01 14.37 -16.53
CA PRO A 100 20.53 12.99 -16.49
C PRO A 100 20.74 12.25 -17.82
N ALA A 101 21.04 10.96 -17.75
CA ALA A 101 21.19 10.12 -18.94
C ALA A 101 19.85 9.96 -19.68
N ILE A 102 19.87 10.20 -20.99
CA ILE A 102 18.68 10.22 -21.83
C ILE A 102 18.63 8.93 -22.65
N LYS A 103 17.56 8.16 -22.49
CA LYS A 103 17.26 6.98 -23.31
C LYS A 103 16.69 7.37 -24.67
N GLU A 104 15.74 8.30 -24.69
CA GLU A 104 15.06 8.74 -25.90
C GLU A 104 14.61 10.20 -25.77
N ILE A 105 14.71 10.98 -26.83
CA ILE A 105 14.21 12.36 -26.86
C ILE A 105 13.63 12.69 -28.23
N TYR A 106 12.39 13.19 -28.26
CA TYR A 106 11.68 13.49 -29.51
C TYR A 106 10.60 14.55 -29.29
N ARG A 107 10.16 15.19 -30.36
CA ARG A 107 8.97 16.05 -30.33
C ARG A 107 7.70 15.27 -30.58
N MET A 108 6.69 15.51 -29.76
CA MET A 108 5.32 15.06 -30.04
C MET A 108 4.70 15.98 -31.08
N ASN A 109 4.42 15.44 -32.27
CA ASN A 109 3.58 16.10 -33.26
C ASN A 109 2.12 16.07 -32.79
N LEU A 110 1.66 17.16 -32.19
CA LEU A 110 0.24 17.41 -31.93
C LEU A 110 -0.42 17.77 -33.27
N ASN A 111 -1.01 16.77 -33.92
CA ASN A 111 -1.84 16.88 -35.14
C ASN A 111 -1.16 17.45 -36.40
N LYS A 112 -0.91 16.56 -37.37
CA LYS A 112 -0.51 16.92 -38.75
C LYS A 112 -1.54 17.79 -39.52
N ASN A 113 -2.75 17.95 -38.98
CA ASN A 113 -3.87 18.67 -39.62
C ASN A 113 -4.01 20.14 -39.18
N LEU A 114 -3.26 20.60 -38.19
CA LEU A 114 -3.26 22.00 -37.76
C LEU A 114 -2.01 22.68 -38.31
N ARG A 115 -2.11 23.22 -39.52
CA ARG A 115 -1.02 23.98 -40.17
C ARG A 115 -0.55 25.20 -39.35
N HIS A 116 -1.30 25.60 -38.32
CA HIS A 116 -1.04 26.76 -37.47
C HIS A 116 -1.49 26.50 -36.02
N SER A 117 -1.06 25.39 -35.41
CA SER A 117 -1.19 25.26 -33.95
C SER A 117 -0.24 26.26 -33.29
N ILE A 118 -0.79 27.27 -32.60
CA ILE A 118 -0.05 28.29 -31.82
C ILE A 118 0.67 27.65 -30.62
N VAL A 119 0.43 26.37 -30.36
CA VAL A 119 1.06 25.61 -29.27
C VAL A 119 2.33 24.95 -29.80
N ASP A 120 3.49 25.42 -29.31
CA ASP A 120 4.79 24.82 -29.59
C ASP A 120 4.78 23.30 -29.33
N PRO A 121 5.37 22.49 -30.23
CA PRO A 121 5.36 21.04 -30.09
C PRO A 121 6.11 20.59 -28.83
N ILE A 122 5.47 19.72 -28.03
CA ILE A 122 6.01 19.24 -26.75
C ILE A 122 7.25 18.37 -26.99
N ILE A 123 8.33 18.63 -26.26
CA ILE A 123 9.49 17.73 -26.24
C ILE A 123 9.24 16.66 -25.18
N MET A 124 9.25 15.39 -25.60
CA MET A 124 9.28 14.22 -24.72
C MET A 124 10.72 13.81 -24.45
N VAL A 125 11.09 13.67 -23.19
CA VAL A 125 12.40 13.15 -22.77
C VAL A 125 12.17 11.90 -21.92
N LYS A 126 12.67 10.74 -22.37
CA LYS A 126 12.70 9.51 -21.57
C LYS A 126 14.11 9.35 -21.02
N LEU A 127 14.22 9.36 -19.70
CA LEU A 127 15.49 9.15 -19.02
C LEU A 127 15.83 7.66 -18.96
N GLU A 128 17.12 7.36 -18.87
CA GLU A 128 17.57 6.02 -18.54
C GLU A 128 17.10 5.63 -17.13
N LEU A 129 16.92 4.33 -16.92
CA LEU A 129 16.44 3.79 -15.66
C LEU A 129 17.54 3.96 -14.61
N VAL A 130 17.24 4.74 -13.58
CA VAL A 130 18.09 4.87 -12.40
C VAL A 130 17.51 3.93 -11.36
N ARG A 131 18.31 2.99 -10.84
CA ARG A 131 17.91 2.20 -9.68
C ARG A 131 17.76 3.17 -8.50
N PRO A 132 16.62 3.18 -7.80
CA PRO A 132 16.55 3.82 -6.49
C PRO A 132 17.64 3.18 -5.61
N PHE A 133 18.47 4.01 -4.98
CA PHE A 133 19.48 3.54 -4.03
C PHE A 133 18.83 2.95 -2.78
#